data_AF-G3PKT5-F1
#
_entry.id   AF-G3PKT5-F1
#
_cell.length_a   1.000
_cell.length_b   1.000
_cell.length_c   1.000
_cell.angle_alpha   90.00
_cell.angle_beta   90.00
_cell.angle_gamma   90.00
#
_symmetry.space_group_name_H-M   'P 1'
#
loop_
_entity.id
_entity.type
_entity.pdbx_description
1 polymer ?
#
loop_
_entity_poly.entity_id
_entity_poly.type
_entity_poly.pdbx_seq_one_letter_code
_entity_poly.pdbx_strand_id
1 'polypeptide(L)'
;MRLCAWYLYGEKRRGYALNPVANFHLQNGATMWRLNWSADTSPRGVANSCGIMVNYRYFLNETSKNSALYLQNKVISASEQLVGLVSQFQKSSKL
;
A
#
# COMPACT_ATOMS: atom_id res chain seq x y z
N MET A 1 -1.15 -7.24 -10.60
CA MET A 1 -0.43 -6.29 -9.71
C MET A 1 -1.11 -4.92 -9.61
N ARG A 2 -1.46 -4.28 -10.73
CA ARG A 2 -2.15 -2.97 -10.79
C ARG A 2 -3.35 -2.82 -9.83
N LEU A 3 -4.26 -3.80 -9.82
CA LEU A 3 -5.42 -3.82 -8.91
C LEU A 3 -5.03 -3.84 -7.44
N CYS A 4 -4.02 -4.62 -7.05
CA CYS A 4 -3.56 -4.67 -5.66
C CYS A 4 -2.93 -3.34 -5.25
N ALA A 5 -2.16 -2.69 -6.14
CA ALA A 5 -1.63 -1.35 -5.88
C ALA A 5 -2.75 -0.34 -5.63
N TRP A 6 -3.81 -0.36 -6.46
CA TRP A 6 -4.99 0.49 -6.23
C TRP A 6 -5.73 0.15 -4.94
N TYR A 7 -5.94 -1.12 -4.63
CA TYR A 7 -6.59 -1.55 -3.39
C TYR A 7 -5.84 -1.07 -2.13
N LEU A 8 -4.51 -1.06 -2.14
CA LEU A 8 -3.73 -0.59 -1.00
C LEU A 8 -3.59 0.94 -0.96
N TYR A 9 -3.39 1.58 -2.13
CA TYR A 9 -3.05 2.99 -2.24
C TYR A 9 -4.22 3.92 -2.59
N GLY A 10 -5.16 3.47 -3.42
CA GLY A 10 -6.30 4.24 -3.91
C GLY A 10 -7.54 4.06 -3.04
N GLU A 11 -7.94 2.82 -2.76
CA GLU A 11 -9.14 2.53 -1.96
C GLU A 11 -9.02 3.04 -0.52
N LYS A 12 -10.10 3.65 0.00
CA LYS A 12 -10.12 4.32 1.31
C LYS A 12 -11.35 3.95 2.14
N ARG A 13 -11.18 3.97 3.46
CA ARG A 13 -12.26 3.97 4.45
C ARG A 13 -12.11 5.19 5.35
N ARG A 14 -13.08 6.11 5.29
CA ARG A 14 -13.04 7.40 6.04
C ARG A 14 -11.74 8.18 5.79
N GLY A 15 -11.23 8.14 4.55
CA GLY A 15 -9.98 8.79 4.16
C GLY A 15 -8.69 8.04 4.52
N TYR A 16 -8.74 6.92 5.25
CA TYR A 16 -7.58 6.08 5.55
C TYR A 16 -7.50 4.87 4.62
N ALA A 17 -6.34 4.21 4.50
CA ALA A 17 -6.19 2.99 3.72
C ALA A 17 -7.25 1.95 4.12
N LEU A 18 -7.93 1.38 3.12
CA LEU A 18 -8.99 0.39 3.34
C LEU A 18 -8.48 -0.87 4.04
N ASN A 19 -7.30 -1.36 3.62
CA ASN A 19 -6.70 -2.55 4.18
C ASN A 19 -6.18 -2.29 5.62
N PRO A 20 -6.55 -3.11 6.61
CA PRO A 20 -6.18 -2.87 8.01
C PRO A 20 -4.67 -3.00 8.28
N VAL A 21 -3.97 -3.90 7.59
CA VAL A 21 -2.51 -4.07 7.74
C VAL A 21 -1.77 -2.89 7.13
N ALA A 22 -2.21 -2.41 5.95
CA ALA A 22 -1.71 -1.17 5.36
C ALA A 22 -1.89 0.00 6.32
N ASN A 23 -3.10 0.17 6.85
CA ASN A 23 -3.42 1.23 7.79
C ASN A 23 -2.49 1.19 9.01
N PHE A 24 -2.27 0.01 9.60
CA PHE A 24 -1.34 -0.16 10.73
C PHE A 24 0.08 0.33 10.42
N HIS A 25 0.68 -0.13 9.31
CA HIS A 25 2.05 0.26 8.97
C HIS A 25 2.17 1.75 8.61
N LEU A 26 1.17 2.31 7.93
CA LEU A 26 1.14 3.72 7.53
C LEU A 26 0.95 4.65 8.74
N GLN A 27 0.12 4.28 9.72
CA GLN A 27 0.02 5.00 11.00
C GLN A 27 1.36 5.06 11.72
N ASN A 28 2.13 3.99 11.64
CA ASN A 28 3.47 3.92 12.20
C ASN A 28 4.55 4.58 11.33
N GLY A 29 4.19 5.24 10.21
CA GLY A 29 5.14 5.99 9.39
C GLY A 29 5.94 5.19 8.37
N ALA A 30 5.51 3.96 8.06
CA ALA A 30 6.14 3.19 7.01
C ALA A 30 5.86 3.79 5.62
N THR A 31 6.80 3.59 4.70
CA THR A 31 6.58 3.78 3.26
C THR A 31 6.05 2.50 2.65
N MET A 32 4.99 2.58 1.84
CA MET A 32 4.51 1.46 1.04
C MET A 32 5.53 1.18 -0.09
N TRP A 33 6.40 0.20 0.15
CA TRP A 33 7.68 0.14 -0.55
C TRP A 33 7.67 -0.73 -1.78
N ARG A 34 7.13 -1.95 -1.71
CA ARG A 34 7.16 -2.85 -2.86
C ARG A 34 6.04 -3.87 -2.81
N LEU A 35 5.37 -4.08 -3.95
CA LEU A 35 4.52 -5.25 -4.14
C LEU A 35 5.32 -6.42 -4.70
N ASN A 36 5.12 -7.60 -4.11
CA ASN A 36 5.79 -8.84 -4.48
C ASN A 36 4.76 -9.81 -5.05
N TRP A 37 4.93 -10.18 -6.33
CA TRP A 37 4.11 -11.20 -6.98
C TRP A 37 4.56 -12.60 -6.54
N SER A 38 3.60 -13.51 -6.37
CA SER A 38 3.87 -14.91 -5.99
C SER A 38 4.76 -15.05 -4.75
N ALA A 39 4.58 -14.17 -3.78
CA ALA A 39 5.39 -14.08 -2.57
C ALA A 39 4.96 -15.07 -1.47
N ASP A 40 3.66 -15.40 -1.41
CA ASP A 40 3.12 -16.44 -0.54
C ASP A 40 2.28 -17.41 -1.38
N THR A 41 2.89 -18.51 -1.82
CA THR A 41 2.25 -19.54 -2.63
C THR A 41 1.54 -20.61 -1.81
N SER A 42 1.47 -20.45 -0.48
CA SER A 42 0.68 -21.36 0.35
C SER A 42 -0.81 -21.27 -0.04
N PRO A 43 -1.61 -22.33 0.21
CA PRO A 43 -3.05 -22.28 -0.04
C PRO A 43 -3.75 -21.08 0.62
N ARG A 44 -3.28 -20.69 1.81
CA ARG A 44 -3.76 -19.51 2.54
C ARG A 44 -3.37 -18.19 1.85
N GLY A 45 -2.13 -18.06 1.40
CA GLY A 45 -1.66 -16.86 0.69
C GLY A 45 -2.40 -16.64 -0.62
N VAL A 46 -2.61 -17.71 -1.38
CA VAL A 46 -3.39 -17.67 -2.63
C VAL A 46 -4.84 -17.29 -2.35
N ALA A 47 -5.49 -17.89 -1.36
CA ALA A 47 -6.87 -17.58 -1.00
C ALA A 47 -7.07 -16.15 -0.49
N ASN A 48 -6.12 -15.62 0.29
CA ASN A 48 -6.26 -14.31 0.93
C ASN A 48 -5.93 -13.14 0.01
N SER A 49 -4.89 -13.27 -0.83
CA SER A 49 -4.36 -12.13 -1.59
C SER A 49 -3.82 -12.52 -2.97
N CYS A 50 -4.26 -13.66 -3.52
CA CYS A 50 -3.74 -14.20 -4.78
C CYS A 50 -2.20 -14.40 -4.73
N GLY A 51 -1.66 -14.70 -3.55
CA GLY A 51 -0.23 -14.88 -3.31
C GLY A 51 0.59 -13.58 -3.38
N ILE A 52 -0.06 -12.42 -3.39
CA ILE A 52 0.61 -11.11 -3.38
C ILE A 52 0.94 -10.73 -1.94
N MET A 53 2.17 -10.30 -1.70
CA MET A 53 2.58 -9.64 -0.46
C MET A 53 3.11 -8.24 -0.74
N VAL A 54 3.20 -7.43 0.32
CA VAL A 54 3.70 -6.07 0.28
C VAL A 54 4.79 -5.88 1.33
N ASN A 55 5.83 -5.14 0.99
CA ASN A 55 6.79 -4.65 1.96
C ASN A 55 6.42 -3.22 2.38
N TYR A 56 6.29 -3.01 3.69
CA TYR A 56 6.25 -1.69 4.30
C TYR A 56 7.63 -1.39 4.87
N ARG A 57 8.34 -0.41 4.31
CA ARG A 57 9.71 -0.09 4.70
C ARG A 57 9.70 1.09 5.65
N TYR A 58 10.39 0.93 6.77
CA TYR A 58 10.61 2.01 7.73
C TYR A 58 11.95 2.68 7.45
N PHE A 59 11.89 3.93 7.03
CA PHE A 59 13.05 4.82 6.98
C PHE A 59 13.07 5.58 8.30
N LEU A 60 13.99 5.22 9.21
CA LEU A 60 13.96 5.67 10.61
C LEU A 60 13.91 7.20 10.74
N ASN A 61 14.62 7.91 9.86
CA ASN A 61 14.67 9.36 9.78
C ASN A 61 13.37 10.02 9.26
N GLU A 62 12.48 9.25 8.62
CA GLU A 62 11.24 9.77 8.02
C GLU A 62 9.98 9.28 8.73
N THR A 63 10.08 8.29 9.62
CA THR A 63 8.95 7.64 10.31
C THR A 63 7.97 8.65 10.90
N SER A 64 8.44 9.59 11.73
CA SER A 64 7.57 10.58 12.39
C SER A 64 6.88 11.51 11.38
N LYS A 65 7.60 11.93 10.33
CA LYS A 65 7.07 12.77 9.26
C LYS A 65 5.99 12.02 8.47
N ASN A 66 6.27 10.78 8.07
CA ASN A 66 5.35 9.95 7.31
C ASN A 66 4.08 9.62 8.13
N SER A 67 4.23 9.33 9.42
CA SER A 67 3.11 9.10 10.34
C SER A 67 2.22 10.34 10.42
N ALA A 68 2.80 11.52 10.61
CA ALA A 68 2.06 12.78 10.65
C ALA A 68 1.31 13.06 9.33
N LEU A 69 1.99 12.90 8.19
CA LEU A 69 1.39 13.05 6.86
C LEU A 69 0.19 12.12 6.66
N TYR A 70 0.29 10.87 7.10
CA TYR A 70 -0.79 9.90 6.97
C TYR A 70 -1.96 10.21 7.91
N LEU A 71 -1.69 10.49 9.18
CA LEU A 71 -2.73 10.73 10.19
C LEU A 71 -3.47 12.06 9.96
N GLN A 72 -2.73 13.13 9.66
CA GLN A 72 -3.28 14.47 9.55
C GLN A 72 -3.79 14.75 8.13
N ASN A 73 -2.98 14.44 7.12
CA ASN A 73 -3.25 14.82 5.73
C ASN A 73 -3.75 13.67 4.85
N LYS A 74 -3.83 12.44 5.39
CA LYS A 74 -4.23 11.23 4.63
C LYS A 74 -3.29 10.89 3.48
N VAL A 75 -2.05 11.38 3.53
CA VAL A 75 -1.03 11.16 2.49
C VAL A 75 -0.29 9.86 2.76
N ILE A 76 -0.19 9.01 1.73
CA ILE A 76 0.54 7.74 1.78
C ILE A 76 1.90 7.93 1.11
N SER A 77 2.99 7.78 1.88
CA SER A 77 4.34 7.67 1.34
C SER A 77 4.50 6.32 0.63
N ALA A 78 4.88 6.33 -0.64
CA ALA A 78 4.99 5.14 -1.48
C ALA A 78 6.20 5.22 -2.42
N SER A 79 6.76 4.07 -2.80
CA SER A 79 7.86 4.02 -3.77
C SER A 79 7.39 4.29 -5.21
N GLU A 80 8.34 4.59 -6.09
CA GLU A 80 8.10 4.77 -7.53
C GLU A 80 7.45 3.54 -8.17
N GLN A 81 7.86 2.32 -7.78
CA GLN A 81 7.27 1.08 -8.30
C GLN A 81 5.77 1.03 -8.01
N LEU A 82 5.38 1.43 -6.79
CA LEU A 82 3.99 1.41 -6.37
C LEU A 82 3.19 2.50 -7.07
N VAL A 83 3.70 3.74 -7.10
CA VAL A 83 3.07 4.87 -7.77
C VAL A 83 2.92 4.61 -9.27
N GLY A 84 3.90 3.95 -9.90
CA GLY A 84 3.83 3.51 -11.30
C GLY A 84 2.66 2.55 -11.56
N LEU A 85 2.46 1.56 -10.68
CA LEU A 85 1.33 0.64 -10.78
C LEU A 85 -0.02 1.34 -10.54
N VAL A 86 -0.10 2.27 -9.60
CA VAL A 86 -1.30 3.10 -9.36
C VAL A 86 -1.63 3.96 -10.57
N SER A 87 -0.63 4.61 -11.15
CA SER A 87 -0.78 5.43 -12.36
C SER A 87 -1.29 4.61 -13.54
N GLN A 88 -0.79 3.38 -13.71
CA GLN A 88 -1.32 2.46 -14.71
C GLN A 88 -2.79 2.13 -14.43
N PHE A 89 -3.20 1.99 -13.16
CA PHE A 89 -4.59 1.71 -12.82
C PHE A 89 -5.51 2.83 -13.28
N GLN A 90 -5.18 4.06 -12.91
CA GLN A 90 -5.96 5.25 -13.24
C GLN A 90 -6.08 5.49 -14.74
N LYS A 91 -5.05 5.14 -15.53
CA LYS A 91 -5.12 5.25 -17.01
C LYS A 91 -6.14 4.29 -17.65
N SER A 92 -6.43 3.17 -17.01
CA SER A 92 -7.19 2.06 -17.61
C SER A 92 -8.48 1.74 -16.87
N SER A 93 -8.79 2.47 -15.80
CA SER A 93 -10.00 2.30 -15.01
C SER A 93 -10.53 3.66 -14.54
N LYS A 94 -11.85 3.76 -14.45
CA LYS A 94 -12.56 4.93 -13.89
C LYS A 94 -13.15 4.65 -12.50
N LEU A 95 -12.85 3.47 -11.94
CA LEU A 95 -13.11 3.18 -10.53
C LEU A 95 -12.27 4.11 -9.64
#